data_AF-A0A923WRZ1-F1
#
_entry.id   AF-A0A923WRZ1-F1
#
_cell.length_a   1.000
_cell.length_b   1.000
_cell.length_c   1.000
_cell.angle_alpha   90.00
_cell.angle_beta   90.00
_cell.angle_gamma   90.00
#
_symmetry.space_group_name_H-M   'P 1'
#
loop_
_entity.id
_entity.type
_entity.pdbx_description
1 polymer ?
#
loop_
_entity_poly.entity_id
_entity_poly.type
_entity_poly.pdbx_seq_one_letter_code
_entity_poly.pdbx_strand_id
1 'polypeptide(L)'
;MRTLLLIFVAVIGLQANADVPAHRVSMHKEFSIRSSTQTGWVYYNCDSVEQAVTDLLSKIGASNISVRCSGGIENGQPPMEAYVDVTFDALQLASINDTNIVMANWTPVKIHSWDDCDLKSQIFKDTQAGFAIKDVKISSCSSPSSQFKASLTTLF
;
A
#
# COMPACT_ATOMS: atom_id res chain seq x y z
N MET A 1 -44.55 26.36 41.36
CA MET A 1 -43.18 25.92 41.03
C MET A 1 -43.25 25.07 39.77
N ARG A 2 -42.77 25.58 38.63
CA ARG A 2 -42.72 24.88 37.35
C ARG A 2 -41.29 24.36 37.17
N THR A 3 -41.12 23.05 37.29
CA THR A 3 -39.82 22.39 37.12
C THR A 3 -39.55 22.25 35.62
N LEU A 4 -38.52 22.95 35.13
CA LEU A 4 -38.04 22.88 33.75
C LEU A 4 -37.20 21.60 33.60
N LEU A 5 -37.64 20.69 32.72
CA LEU A 5 -36.91 19.47 32.38
C LEU A 5 -35.93 19.79 31.24
N LEU A 6 -34.63 19.88 31.54
CA LEU A 6 -33.56 20.00 30.56
C LEU A 6 -33.25 18.62 29.97
N ILE A 7 -33.65 18.41 28.71
CA ILE A 7 -33.25 17.23 27.93
C ILE A 7 -31.85 17.49 27.39
N PHE A 8 -30.85 16.83 27.99
CA PHE A 8 -29.52 16.68 27.41
C PHE A 8 -29.59 15.71 26.24
N VAL A 9 -29.53 16.22 25.01
CA VAL A 9 -29.29 15.39 23.82
C VAL A 9 -27.79 15.13 23.75
N ALA A 10 -27.38 13.95 24.21
CA ALA A 10 -26.04 13.43 23.99
C ALA A 10 -25.91 13.09 22.49
N VAL A 11 -25.30 14.00 21.71
CA VAL A 11 -24.86 13.70 20.34
C VAL A 11 -23.67 12.77 20.45
N ILE A 12 -23.94 11.47 20.45
CA ILE A 12 -22.91 10.45 20.26
C ILE A 12 -22.49 10.55 18.79
N GLY A 13 -21.36 11.19 18.54
CA GLY A 13 -20.72 11.22 17.23
C GLY A 13 -20.23 9.82 16.86
N LEU A 14 -21.10 9.01 16.24
CA LEU A 14 -20.63 7.93 15.39
C LEU A 14 -19.99 8.58 14.17
N GLN A 15 -18.66 8.50 14.04
CA GLN A 15 -18.03 8.62 12.74
C GLN A 15 -18.45 7.40 11.92
N ALA A 16 -19.58 7.51 11.23
CA ALA A 16 -19.96 6.57 10.20
C ALA A 16 -18.92 6.73 9.09
N ASN A 17 -17.99 5.79 8.99
CA ASN A 17 -17.29 5.58 7.73
C ASN A 17 -18.39 5.25 6.73
N ALA A 18 -18.70 6.20 5.85
CA ALA A 18 -19.75 6.01 4.87
C ALA A 18 -19.26 4.93 3.90
N ASP A 19 -20.02 3.84 3.83
CA ASP A 19 -19.79 2.82 2.81
C ASP A 19 -19.83 3.50 1.44
N VAL A 20 -18.79 3.30 0.63
CA VAL A 20 -18.72 3.79 -0.74
C VAL A 20 -18.83 2.65 -1.73
N PRO A 21 -19.51 2.84 -2.86
CA PRO A 21 -19.55 1.84 -3.91
C PRO A 21 -18.16 1.73 -4.54
N ALA A 22 -17.66 0.50 -4.61
CA ALA A 22 -16.36 0.14 -5.15
C ALA A 22 -16.50 -1.07 -6.08
N HIS A 23 -15.49 -1.34 -6.89
CA HIS A 23 -15.38 -2.59 -7.64
C HIS A 23 -13.95 -3.13 -7.56
N ARG A 24 -13.82 -4.44 -7.72
CA ARG A 24 -12.51 -5.12 -7.69
C ARG A 24 -11.90 -5.08 -9.09
N VAL A 25 -10.65 -4.63 -9.18
CA VAL A 25 -9.88 -4.56 -10.42
C VAL A 25 -8.61 -5.38 -10.27
N SER A 26 -8.34 -6.22 -11.26
CA SER A 26 -7.06 -6.91 -11.36
C SER A 26 -6.02 -5.99 -11.99
N MET A 27 -4.90 -5.83 -11.29
CA MET A 27 -3.78 -4.97 -11.65
C MET A 27 -2.58 -5.83 -12.02
N HIS A 28 -1.84 -5.40 -13.03
CA HIS A 28 -0.55 -5.96 -13.42
C HIS A 28 0.49 -4.85 -13.43
N LYS A 29 1.64 -5.08 -12.79
CA LYS A 29 2.74 -4.13 -12.69
C LYS A 29 4.07 -4.85 -12.89
N GLU A 30 4.91 -4.22 -13.70
CA GLU A 30 6.29 -4.61 -13.91
C GLU A 30 7.17 -3.45 -13.50
N PHE A 31 8.17 -3.70 -12.67
CA PHE A 31 9.13 -2.68 -12.23
C PHE A 31 10.45 -3.30 -11.79
N SER A 32 11.51 -2.50 -11.83
CA SER A 32 12.85 -2.90 -11.40
C SER A 32 13.21 -2.21 -10.10
N ILE A 33 13.79 -2.94 -9.16
CA ILE A 33 14.24 -2.41 -7.89
C ILE A 33 15.76 -2.44 -7.82
N ARG A 34 16.31 -1.27 -7.51
CA ARG A 34 17.70 -1.09 -7.07
C ARG A 34 17.80 0.17 -6.22
N SER A 35 18.71 0.19 -5.26
CA SER A 35 18.91 1.38 -4.43
C SER A 35 20.18 2.11 -4.81
N SER A 36 20.07 3.43 -4.99
CA SER A 36 21.23 4.29 -5.23
C SER A 36 21.80 4.77 -3.90
N THR A 37 23.11 4.61 -3.72
CA THR A 37 23.85 5.11 -2.57
C THR A 37 24.97 6.02 -3.03
N GLN A 38 25.55 6.81 -2.11
CA GLN A 38 26.71 7.66 -2.43
C GLN A 38 27.90 6.87 -2.96
N THR A 39 27.96 5.57 -2.66
CA THR A 39 29.07 4.67 -3.00
C THR A 39 28.77 3.73 -4.17
N GLY A 40 27.57 3.80 -4.77
CA GLY A 40 27.16 2.94 -5.89
C GLY A 40 25.76 2.37 -5.71
N TRP A 41 25.50 1.23 -6.36
CA TRP A 41 24.20 0.57 -6.34
C TRP A 41 24.15 -0.53 -5.28
N VAL A 42 23.04 -0.58 -4.55
CA VAL A 42 22.67 -1.69 -3.68
C VAL A 42 21.61 -2.52 -4.41
N TYR A 43 21.91 -3.81 -4.55
CA TYR A 43 21.04 -4.80 -5.14
C TYR A 43 20.36 -5.60 -4.03
N TYR A 44 19.16 -6.07 -4.30
CA TYR A 44 18.38 -6.87 -3.36
C TYR A 44 18.31 -8.31 -3.85
N ASN A 45 18.25 -9.29 -2.94
CA ASN A 45 17.90 -10.65 -3.35
C ASN A 45 16.39 -10.71 -3.69
N CYS A 46 16.03 -11.57 -4.63
CA CYS A 46 14.64 -11.65 -5.09
C CYS A 46 13.67 -12.12 -4.00
N ASP A 47 14.05 -13.09 -3.17
CA ASP A 47 13.20 -13.60 -2.10
C ASP A 47 12.73 -12.49 -1.13
N SER A 48 13.64 -11.57 -0.78
CA SER A 48 13.34 -10.42 0.09
C SER A 48 12.47 -9.39 -0.61
N VAL A 49 12.67 -9.20 -1.92
CA VAL A 49 11.84 -8.32 -2.74
C VAL A 49 10.41 -8.87 -2.84
N GLU A 50 10.25 -10.15 -3.17
CA GLU A 50 8.93 -10.79 -3.27
C GLU A 50 8.15 -10.72 -1.96
N GLN A 51 8.82 -11.00 -0.84
CA GLN A 51 8.22 -10.88 0.48
C GLN A 51 7.83 -9.42 0.79
N ALA A 52 8.70 -8.46 0.50
CA ALA A 52 8.42 -7.05 0.75
C ALA A 52 7.26 -6.52 -0.10
N VAL A 53 7.15 -6.94 -1.36
CA VAL A 53 6.05 -6.60 -2.27
C VAL A 53 4.75 -7.20 -1.74
N THR A 54 4.74 -8.50 -1.43
CA THR A 54 3.56 -9.21 -0.92
C THR A 54 3.05 -8.57 0.38
N ASP A 55 3.95 -8.33 1.33
CA ASP A 55 3.61 -7.72 2.62
C ASP A 55 3.03 -6.32 2.45
N LEU A 56 3.63 -5.51 1.59
CA LEU A 56 3.19 -4.13 1.39
C LEU A 56 1.82 -4.09 0.73
N LEU A 57 1.63 -4.84 -0.36
CA LEU A 57 0.38 -4.93 -1.09
C LEU A 57 -0.77 -5.45 -0.20
N SER A 58 -0.52 -6.52 0.56
CA SER A 58 -1.52 -7.06 1.49
C SER A 58 -1.93 -6.02 2.55
N LYS A 59 -0.96 -5.26 3.10
CA LYS A 59 -1.24 -4.20 4.08
C LYS A 59 -2.09 -3.06 3.55
N ILE A 60 -2.04 -2.77 2.26
CA ILE A 60 -2.84 -1.71 1.62
C ILE A 60 -4.13 -2.26 0.98
N GLY A 61 -4.52 -3.49 1.29
CA GLY A 61 -5.82 -4.04 0.92
C GLY A 61 -5.83 -4.83 -0.40
N ALA A 62 -4.67 -5.17 -0.94
CA ALA A 62 -4.60 -6.07 -2.09
C ALA A 62 -4.98 -7.51 -1.71
N SER A 63 -5.49 -8.24 -2.69
CA SER A 63 -5.82 -9.66 -2.60
C SER A 63 -5.38 -10.38 -3.87
N ASN A 64 -5.42 -11.72 -3.88
CA ASN A 64 -5.00 -12.53 -5.04
C ASN A 64 -3.61 -12.11 -5.57
N ILE A 65 -2.69 -11.83 -4.64
CA ILE A 65 -1.35 -11.32 -4.94
C ILE A 65 -0.52 -12.49 -5.47
N SER A 66 0.09 -12.31 -6.64
CA SER A 66 1.10 -13.19 -7.20
C SER A 66 2.28 -12.32 -7.60
N VAL A 67 3.42 -12.53 -6.95
CA VAL A 67 4.68 -11.84 -7.23
C VAL A 67 5.65 -12.84 -7.83
N ARG A 68 6.37 -12.41 -8.86
CA ARG A 68 7.54 -13.09 -9.41
C ARG A 68 8.68 -12.11 -9.48
N CYS A 69 9.84 -12.52 -9.01
CA CYS A 69 11.07 -11.76 -9.11
C CYS A 69 12.12 -12.54 -9.91
N SER A 70 12.93 -11.81 -10.67
CA SER A 70 14.12 -12.35 -11.31
C SER A 70 15.32 -11.41 -11.16
N GLY A 71 16.52 -11.97 -11.13
CA GLY A 71 17.76 -11.22 -10.95
C GLY A 71 18.06 -10.90 -9.50
N GLY A 72 18.49 -9.68 -9.21
CA GLY A 72 18.97 -9.36 -7.88
C GLY A 72 20.32 -9.98 -7.55
N ILE A 73 20.51 -10.31 -6.27
CA ILE A 73 21.69 -11.04 -5.78
C ILE A 73 21.40 -12.54 -5.82
N GLU A 74 22.06 -13.25 -6.74
CA GLU A 74 21.99 -14.71 -6.88
C GLU A 74 23.38 -15.36 -6.79
N ASN A 75 23.45 -16.59 -6.27
CA ASN A 75 24.70 -17.31 -6.12
C ASN A 75 25.33 -17.62 -7.48
N GLY A 76 26.54 -17.10 -7.73
CA GLY A 76 27.32 -17.40 -8.93
C GLY A 76 27.01 -16.48 -10.13
N GLN A 77 26.17 -15.46 -9.96
CA GLN A 77 25.91 -14.44 -10.98
C GLN A 77 26.36 -13.04 -10.50
N PRO A 78 26.76 -12.14 -11.42
CA PRO A 78 26.96 -10.74 -11.07
C PRO A 78 25.67 -10.12 -10.52
N PRO A 79 25.73 -9.31 -9.45
CA PRO A 79 24.56 -8.61 -8.94
C PRO A 79 23.91 -7.73 -10.01
N MET A 80 22.61 -7.88 -10.19
CA MET A 80 21.80 -7.07 -11.09
C MET A 80 20.55 -6.56 -10.40
N GLU A 81 19.82 -5.66 -11.04
CA GLU A 81 18.55 -5.17 -10.51
C GLU A 81 17.52 -6.29 -10.39
N ALA A 82 16.67 -6.21 -9.38
CA ALA A 82 15.60 -7.17 -9.16
C ALA A 82 14.40 -6.74 -10.02
N TYR A 83 14.03 -7.57 -11.01
CA TYR A 83 12.85 -7.33 -11.83
C TYR A 83 11.64 -8.00 -11.21
N VAL A 84 10.61 -7.21 -10.92
CA VAL A 84 9.37 -7.65 -10.30
C VAL A 84 8.25 -7.62 -11.33
N ASP A 85 7.59 -8.76 -11.49
CA ASP A 85 6.29 -8.91 -12.15
C ASP A 85 5.27 -9.25 -11.06
N VAL A 86 4.27 -8.39 -10.89
CA VAL A 86 3.24 -8.58 -9.87
C VAL A 86 1.84 -8.39 -10.44
N THR A 87 0.98 -9.35 -10.12
CA THR A 87 -0.47 -9.26 -10.31
C THR A 87 -1.17 -9.23 -8.97
N PHE A 88 -2.18 -8.39 -8.82
CA PHE A 88 -2.99 -8.31 -7.60
C PHE A 88 -4.36 -7.70 -7.88
N ASP A 89 -5.33 -8.02 -7.05
CA ASP A 89 -6.65 -7.40 -7.08
C ASP A 89 -6.76 -6.32 -6.01
N ALA A 90 -7.26 -5.14 -6.38
CA ALA A 90 -7.49 -4.02 -5.49
C ALA A 90 -8.88 -3.42 -5.71
N LEU A 91 -9.41 -2.74 -4.68
CA LEU A 91 -10.67 -1.99 -4.79
C LEU A 91 -10.44 -0.60 -5.38
N GLN A 92 -11.27 -0.26 -6.34
CA GLN A 92 -11.36 1.05 -6.97
C GLN A 92 -12.76 1.62 -6.77
N LEU A 93 -12.90 2.95 -6.84
CA LEU A 93 -14.22 3.58 -6.78
C LEU A 93 -15.08 3.12 -7.96
N ALA A 94 -16.33 2.76 -7.67
CA ALA A 94 -17.26 2.33 -8.71
C ALA A 94 -17.69 3.51 -9.59
N SER A 95 -17.79 3.22 -10.88
CA SER A 95 -18.45 4.03 -11.89
C SER A 95 -19.89 3.57 -12.09
N ILE A 96 -20.71 4.43 -12.69
CA ILE A 96 -22.14 4.19 -12.96
C ILE A 96 -22.36 2.95 -13.85
N ASN A 97 -21.34 2.56 -14.64
CA ASN A 97 -21.42 1.45 -15.58
C ASN A 97 -20.88 0.12 -15.01
N ASP A 98 -20.42 0.09 -13.75
CA ASP A 98 -19.84 -1.11 -13.18
C ASP A 98 -20.91 -2.12 -12.78
N THR A 99 -20.68 -3.38 -13.13
CA THR A 99 -21.65 -4.47 -12.93
C THR A 99 -21.43 -5.26 -11.65
N ASN A 100 -20.24 -5.15 -11.05
CA ASN A 100 -19.84 -5.88 -9.84
C ASN A 100 -19.46 -4.91 -8.72
N ILE A 101 -20.46 -4.14 -8.26
CA ILE A 101 -20.29 -3.16 -7.19
C ILE A 101 -20.32 -3.88 -5.84
N VAL A 102 -19.33 -3.58 -5.00
CA VAL A 102 -19.27 -3.94 -3.60
C VAL A 102 -19.27 -2.68 -2.75
N MET A 103 -19.81 -2.77 -1.53
CA MET A 103 -19.70 -1.68 -0.57
C MET A 103 -18.36 -1.81 0.16
N ALA A 104 -17.57 -0.75 0.14
CA ALA A 104 -16.24 -0.70 0.70
C ALA A 104 -16.11 0.49 1.66
N ASN A 105 -15.14 0.41 2.56
CA ASN A 105 -14.89 1.48 3.53
C ASN A 105 -13.51 2.08 3.37
N TRP A 106 -13.44 3.40 3.48
CA TRP A 106 -12.19 4.12 3.63
C TRP A 106 -11.55 3.75 4.96
N THR A 107 -10.48 2.96 4.90
CA THR A 107 -9.79 2.42 6.06
C THR A 107 -8.41 3.07 6.18
N PRO A 108 -8.07 3.69 7.33
CA PRO A 108 -6.75 4.22 7.57
C PRO A 108 -5.75 3.07 7.74
N VAL A 109 -4.71 3.07 6.91
CA VAL A 109 -3.60 2.13 6.95
C VAL A 109 -2.35 2.85 7.42
N LYS A 110 -1.69 2.25 8.42
CA LYS A 110 -0.38 2.68 8.90
C LYS A 110 0.63 1.59 8.61
N ILE A 111 1.62 1.92 7.80
CA ILE A 111 2.75 1.05 7.50
C ILE A 111 3.94 1.57 8.29
N HIS A 112 4.53 0.68 9.08
CA HIS A 112 5.75 0.95 9.81
C HIS A 112 6.72 -0.21 9.61
N SER A 113 7.93 0.10 9.12
CA SER A 113 9.03 -0.84 8.94
C SER A 113 10.31 -0.22 9.46
N TRP A 114 11.08 -0.99 10.22
CA TRP A 114 12.32 -0.51 10.84
C TRP A 114 13.51 -0.53 9.89
N ASP A 115 13.41 -1.32 8.81
CA ASP A 115 14.44 -1.48 7.78
C ASP A 115 13.84 -1.32 6.37
N ASP A 116 14.76 -1.10 5.41
CA ASP A 116 14.52 -1.08 3.96
C ASP A 116 13.54 0.01 3.48
N CYS A 117 13.74 1.25 3.95
CA CYS A 117 12.90 2.38 3.52
C CYS A 117 12.90 2.58 2.03
N ASP A 118 14.09 2.51 1.41
CA ASP A 118 14.23 2.75 -0.01
C ASP A 118 13.48 1.69 -0.83
N LEU A 119 13.68 0.40 -0.51
CA LEU A 119 12.95 -0.73 -1.10
C LEU A 119 11.44 -0.52 -1.02
N LYS A 120 10.90 -0.29 0.20
CA LYS A 120 9.45 -0.15 0.39
C LYS A 120 8.89 1.10 -0.25
N SER A 121 9.66 2.18 -0.29
CA SER A 121 9.28 3.41 -0.97
C SER A 121 9.19 3.21 -2.49
N GLN A 122 10.13 2.49 -3.10
CA GLN A 122 10.08 2.13 -4.51
C GLN A 122 8.84 1.27 -4.81
N ILE A 123 8.67 0.16 -4.08
CA ILE A 123 7.48 -0.70 -4.25
C ILE A 123 6.19 0.11 -4.11
N PHE A 124 6.08 0.95 -3.06
CA PHE A 124 4.89 1.78 -2.87
C PHE A 124 4.65 2.71 -4.04
N LYS A 125 5.68 3.42 -4.54
CA LYS A 125 5.55 4.33 -5.68
C LYS A 125 5.07 3.64 -6.95
N ASP A 126 5.58 2.44 -7.23
CA ASP A 126 5.26 1.70 -8.45
C ASP A 126 3.88 1.04 -8.41
N THR A 127 3.39 0.74 -7.19
CA THR A 127 2.12 0.02 -7.00
C THR A 127 0.95 0.89 -6.55
N GLN A 128 1.18 2.05 -5.92
CA GLN A 128 0.12 2.89 -5.33
C GLN A 128 -0.97 3.31 -6.33
N ALA A 129 -0.64 3.47 -7.61
CA ALA A 129 -1.59 3.83 -8.65
C ALA A 129 -2.64 2.73 -8.92
N GLY A 130 -2.39 1.51 -8.44
CA GLY A 130 -3.34 0.39 -8.49
C GLY A 130 -4.45 0.47 -7.44
N PHE A 131 -4.42 1.45 -6.53
CA PHE A 131 -5.36 1.55 -5.41
C PHE A 131 -6.10 2.89 -5.41
N ALA A 132 -7.31 2.90 -4.88
CA ALA A 132 -7.96 4.13 -4.46
C ALA A 132 -7.37 4.57 -3.11
N ILE A 133 -6.59 5.66 -3.12
CA ILE A 133 -5.87 6.16 -1.93
C ILE A 133 -6.19 7.64 -1.65
N LYS A 134 -6.33 7.98 -0.37
CA LYS A 134 -6.44 9.36 0.16
C LYS A 134 -5.43 9.58 1.29
N ASP A 135 -5.21 10.86 1.64
CA ASP A 135 -4.45 11.29 2.82
C ASP A 135 -3.04 10.70 2.94
N VAL A 136 -2.36 10.53 1.80
CA VAL A 136 -1.02 9.91 1.74
C VAL A 136 0.02 10.79 2.43
N LYS A 137 0.67 10.22 3.43
CA LYS A 137 1.84 10.78 4.12
C LYS A 137 2.91 9.71 4.19
N ILE A 138 4.03 9.95 3.52
CA ILE A 138 5.18 9.04 3.50
C ILE A 138 6.37 9.77 4.13
N SER A 139 7.12 9.09 4.99
CA SER A 139 8.39 9.61 5.50
C SER A 139 9.43 9.69 4.38
N SER A 140 10.24 10.74 4.38
CA SER A 140 11.41 10.80 3.49
C SER A 140 12.40 9.70 3.88
N CYS A 141 12.78 8.87 2.91
CA CYS A 141 13.88 7.93 3.07
C CYS A 141 15.20 8.68 2.84
N SER A 142 15.80 9.19 3.91
CA SER A 142 17.11 9.88 3.84
C SER A 142 18.28 8.91 3.74
N SER A 143 18.07 7.64 4.11
CA SER A 143 19.05 6.55 3.98
C SER A 143 18.34 5.20 3.77
N PRO A 144 19.01 4.19 3.19
CA PRO A 144 18.44 2.84 3.04
C PRO A 144 18.00 2.20 4.37
N SER A 145 18.75 2.48 5.46
CA SER A 145 18.48 2.02 6.82
C SER A 145 17.50 2.89 7.61
N SER A 146 16.94 3.93 7.00
CA SER A 146 15.91 4.73 7.67
C SER A 146 14.61 3.93 7.79
N GLN A 147 13.70 4.39 8.65
CA GLN A 147 12.42 3.72 8.84
C GLN A 147 11.45 4.11 7.73
N PHE A 148 10.81 3.13 7.09
CA PHE A 148 9.64 3.39 6.26
C PHE A 148 8.43 3.66 7.14
N LYS A 149 7.84 4.84 7.00
CA LYS A 149 6.54 5.19 7.59
C LYS A 149 5.64 5.69 6.50
N ALA A 150 4.50 5.03 6.31
CA ALA A 150 3.43 5.53 5.48
C ALA A 150 2.13 5.55 6.29
N SER A 151 1.37 6.61 6.17
CA SER A 151 -0.01 6.70 6.62
C SER A 151 -0.84 7.11 5.43
N LEU A 152 -1.86 6.32 5.13
CA LEU A 152 -2.75 6.56 3.99
C LEU A 152 -4.14 6.01 4.34
N THR A 153 -5.14 6.39 3.57
CA THR A 153 -6.49 5.83 3.67
C THR A 153 -6.80 5.13 2.35
N THR A 154 -7.20 3.86 2.37
CA THR A 154 -7.53 3.10 1.16
C THR A 154 -8.83 2.33 1.31
N LEU A 155 -9.36 1.82 0.21
CA LEU A 155 -10.60 1.04 0.20
C LEU A 155 -10.32 -0.41 0.59
N PHE A 156 -11.09 -0.91 1.56
CA PHE A 156 -11.15 -2.32 1.98
C PHE A 156 -12.57 -2.85 1.84
#